data_AF-A0A1L3NLX8-F1
#
_entry.id   AF-A0A1L3NLX8-F1
#
_cell.length_a   1.000
_cell.length_b   1.000
_cell.length_c   1.000
_cell.angle_alpha   90.00
_cell.angle_beta   90.00
_cell.angle_gamma   90.00
#
_symmetry.space_group_name_H-M   'P 1'
#
loop_
_entity.id
_entity.type
_entity.pdbx_description
1 polymer ?
#
loop_
_entity_poly.entity_id
_entity_poly.type
_entity_poly.pdbx_seq_one_letter_code
_entity_poly.pdbx_strand_id
1 'polypeptide(L)'
;MILRHRDWDIEKNLERSMTIKEFIKDIVLTDVNKKYKYYRITMNESIDGKKNFIIYYQDNKIKSHHSTGIEFDYKKMLNKKIHSDYSERIIRAEDIISMDFDFELEKKHKQLNNNKVYKIVEELKKEWEQEMLERDNIKKVFKDSVSKDDLIICIRQLVENLEKENLENSKLQHQIDRCREKEENLQQQIKWLEYRLDNKI
;
A
#
# COMPACT_ATOMS: atom_id res chain seq x y z
N MET A 1 -12.83 -1.74 0.26
CA MET A 1 -11.78 -1.68 1.31
C MET A 1 -11.72 -3.03 2.00
N ILE A 2 -10.61 -3.74 1.91
CA ILE A 2 -10.29 -4.86 2.82
C ILE A 2 -9.26 -4.33 3.82
N LEU A 3 -9.32 -4.80 5.07
CA LEU A 3 -8.31 -4.51 6.08
C LEU A 3 -7.41 -5.72 6.33
N ARG A 4 -6.10 -5.53 6.25
CA ARG A 4 -5.09 -6.51 6.64
C ARG A 4 -4.80 -6.38 8.13
N HIS A 5 -4.97 -7.47 8.87
CA HIS A 5 -4.54 -7.56 10.25
C HIS A 5 -3.03 -7.80 10.34
N ARG A 6 -2.37 -7.22 11.35
CA ARG A 6 -0.94 -7.43 11.65
C ARG A 6 -0.80 -7.87 13.10
N ASP A 7 0.24 -8.65 13.41
CA ASP A 7 0.41 -9.37 14.69
C ASP A 7 0.65 -8.49 15.95
N TRP A 8 0.50 -7.17 15.85
CA TRP A 8 0.83 -6.21 16.92
C TRP A 8 -0.41 -5.54 17.55
N ASP A 9 -1.57 -6.18 17.46
CA ASP A 9 -2.82 -5.61 17.95
C ASP A 9 -2.98 -5.82 19.47
N ILE A 10 -3.72 -4.91 20.12
CA ILE A 10 -4.04 -5.02 21.55
C ILE A 10 -5.10 -6.11 21.71
N GLU A 11 -4.71 -7.25 22.27
CA GLU A 11 -5.63 -8.31 22.65
C GLU A 11 -6.41 -7.92 23.91
N LYS A 12 -7.71 -8.18 23.87
CA LYS A 12 -8.66 -7.92 24.95
C LYS A 12 -9.49 -9.16 25.20
N ASN A 13 -9.69 -9.48 26.47
CA ASN A 13 -10.56 -10.57 26.87
C ASN A 13 -12.02 -10.10 26.92
N LEU A 14 -12.93 -10.97 26.50
CA LEU A 14 -14.36 -10.80 26.66
C LEU A 14 -14.78 -11.19 28.08
N GLU A 15 -15.64 -10.39 28.68
CA GLU A 15 -16.16 -10.64 30.04
C GLU A 15 -17.09 -11.87 30.11
N ARG A 16 -17.68 -12.26 28.97
CA ARG A 16 -18.58 -13.41 28.85
C ARG A 16 -18.49 -14.04 27.47
N SER A 17 -19.00 -15.27 27.34
CA SER A 17 -19.22 -15.89 26.02
C SER A 17 -20.24 -15.05 25.24
N MET A 18 -19.88 -14.68 24.01
CA MET A 18 -20.69 -13.85 23.13
C MET A 18 -20.79 -14.47 21.73
N THR A 19 -21.87 -14.12 21.05
CA THR A 19 -22.04 -14.32 19.60
C THR A 19 -21.51 -13.11 18.83
N ILE A 20 -21.31 -13.24 17.52
CA ILE A 20 -20.93 -12.12 16.64
C ILE A 20 -21.94 -10.97 16.76
N LYS A 21 -23.24 -11.28 16.85
CA LYS A 21 -24.31 -10.28 17.01
C LYS A 21 -24.17 -9.49 18.31
N GLU A 22 -23.92 -10.18 19.41
CA GLU A 22 -23.72 -9.55 20.71
C GLU A 22 -22.44 -8.72 20.72
N PHE A 23 -21.34 -9.24 20.18
CA PHE A 23 -20.09 -8.51 20.04
C PHE A 23 -20.27 -7.18 19.28
N ILE A 24 -20.98 -7.23 18.14
CA ILE A 24 -21.28 -6.03 17.36
C ILE A 24 -22.09 -5.02 18.18
N LYS A 25 -23.13 -5.48 18.88
CA LYS A 25 -24.04 -4.59 19.62
C LYS A 25 -23.36 -3.99 20.85
N ASP A 26 -22.67 -4.82 21.62
CA ASP A 26 -22.20 -4.49 22.97
C ASP A 26 -20.81 -3.83 22.95
N ILE A 27 -19.99 -4.08 21.92
CA ILE A 27 -18.61 -3.58 21.80
C ILE A 27 -18.45 -2.63 20.61
N VAL A 28 -18.79 -3.07 19.39
CA VAL A 28 -18.49 -2.27 18.18
C VAL A 28 -19.36 -1.02 18.11
N LEU A 29 -20.67 -1.14 18.35
CA LEU A 29 -21.60 -0.02 18.24
C LEU A 29 -21.50 0.97 19.40
N THR A 30 -21.10 0.49 20.59
CA THR A 30 -20.89 1.30 21.79
C THR A 30 -19.57 2.08 21.76
N ASP A 31 -18.57 1.64 20.99
CA ASP A 31 -17.31 2.37 20.83
C ASP A 31 -17.53 3.73 20.11
N VAL A 32 -17.07 4.80 20.74
CA VAL A 32 -17.13 6.18 20.23
C VAL A 32 -16.24 6.34 18.99
N ASN A 33 -15.11 5.65 18.96
CA ASN A 33 -14.10 5.70 17.90
C ASN A 33 -14.29 4.62 16.82
N LYS A 34 -15.43 3.92 16.81
CA LYS A 34 -15.74 2.82 15.88
C LYS A 34 -15.50 3.13 14.39
N LYS A 35 -15.61 4.41 13.99
CA LYS A 35 -15.37 4.86 12.60
C LYS A 35 -13.91 4.78 12.16
N TYR A 36 -12.98 4.73 13.11
CA TYR A 36 -11.55 4.75 12.85
C TYR A 36 -10.87 3.44 13.24
N LYS A 37 -11.62 2.46 13.71
CA LYS A 37 -11.10 1.19 14.21
C LYS A 37 -11.61 0.00 13.41
N TYR A 38 -10.84 -1.07 13.45
CA TYR A 38 -11.31 -2.40 13.15
C TYR A 38 -11.16 -3.31 14.35
N TYR A 39 -11.98 -4.35 14.37
CA TYR A 39 -12.02 -5.37 15.41
C TYR A 39 -11.79 -6.71 14.75
N ARG A 40 -10.82 -7.47 15.25
CA ARG A 40 -10.62 -8.85 14.85
C ARG A 40 -11.16 -9.77 15.94
N ILE A 41 -12.01 -10.70 15.54
CA ILE A 41 -12.51 -11.77 16.39
C ILE A 41 -12.12 -13.12 15.81
N THR A 42 -11.96 -14.11 16.66
CA THR A 42 -11.77 -15.50 16.25
C THR A 42 -13.07 -16.25 16.53
N MET A 43 -13.62 -16.95 15.55
CA MET A 43 -14.77 -17.83 15.76
C MET A 43 -14.33 -19.18 16.34
N ASN A 44 -15.19 -19.83 17.12
CA ASN A 44 -14.89 -21.17 17.63
C ASN A 44 -14.90 -22.22 16.51
N GLU A 45 -15.84 -22.07 15.56
CA GLU A 45 -15.97 -22.92 14.38
C GLU A 45 -15.14 -22.36 13.22
N SER A 46 -14.47 -23.24 12.47
CA SER A 46 -13.74 -22.86 11.27
C SER A 46 -14.64 -22.89 10.03
N ILE A 47 -14.45 -21.93 9.15
CA ILE A 47 -14.96 -21.93 7.78
C ILE A 47 -13.75 -22.07 6.86
N ASP A 48 -13.75 -23.10 6.01
CA ASP A 48 -12.63 -23.41 5.10
C ASP A 48 -11.25 -23.44 5.81
N GLY A 49 -11.22 -24.02 7.01
CA GLY A 49 -10.00 -24.16 7.82
C GLY A 49 -9.50 -22.87 8.48
N LYS A 50 -10.29 -21.79 8.46
CA LYS A 50 -9.94 -20.48 9.03
C LYS A 50 -11.03 -19.99 9.98
N LYS A 51 -10.64 -19.15 10.95
CA LYS A 51 -11.49 -18.73 12.07
C LYS A 51 -11.53 -17.21 12.28
N ASN A 52 -10.74 -16.43 11.53
CA ASN A 52 -10.51 -15.01 11.84
C ASN A 52 -11.42 -14.09 11.03
N PHE A 53 -12.05 -13.16 11.74
CA PHE A 53 -13.04 -12.23 11.22
C PHE A 53 -12.67 -10.80 11.56
N ILE A 54 -12.76 -9.91 10.58
CA ILE A 54 -12.51 -8.48 10.79
C ILE A 54 -13.83 -7.73 10.58
N ILE A 55 -14.17 -6.87 11.55
CA ILE A 55 -15.38 -6.05 11.58
C ILE A 55 -14.95 -4.59 11.67
N TYR A 56 -15.56 -3.72 10.87
CA TYR A 56 -15.26 -2.29 10.88
C TYR A 56 -16.48 -1.47 10.45
N TYR A 57 -16.45 -0.18 10.75
CA TYR A 57 -17.54 0.73 10.44
C TYR A 57 -17.16 1.64 9.27
N GLN A 58 -17.93 1.61 8.18
CA GLN A 58 -17.68 2.44 6.99
C GLN A 58 -19.01 2.90 6.40
N ASP A 59 -19.09 4.17 5.99
CA ASP A 59 -20.28 4.76 5.35
C ASP A 59 -21.57 4.57 6.19
N ASN A 60 -21.45 4.76 7.51
CA ASN A 60 -22.53 4.54 8.48
C ASN A 60 -23.10 3.11 8.52
N LYS A 61 -22.35 2.13 8.02
CA LYS A 61 -22.72 0.71 8.01
C LYS A 61 -21.61 -0.15 8.59
N ILE A 62 -22.00 -1.25 9.21
CA ILE A 62 -21.06 -2.30 9.61
C ILE A 62 -20.71 -3.11 8.38
N LYS A 63 -19.41 -3.18 8.11
CA LYS A 63 -18.81 -4.04 7.10
C LYS A 63 -17.90 -5.05 7.78
N SER A 64 -17.63 -6.13 7.09
CA SER A 64 -16.75 -7.20 7.56
C SER A 64 -16.11 -7.89 6.38
N HIS A 65 -14.98 -8.52 6.64
CA HIS A 65 -14.42 -9.50 5.71
C HIS A 65 -13.71 -10.59 6.49
N HIS A 66 -13.52 -11.71 5.80
CA HIS A 66 -12.75 -12.81 6.32
C HIS A 66 -11.26 -12.61 5.99
N SER A 67 -10.37 -13.15 6.82
CA SER A 67 -8.92 -12.99 6.61
C SER A 67 -8.39 -13.67 5.33
N THR A 68 -9.21 -14.40 4.58
CA THR A 68 -8.83 -15.02 3.30
C THR A 68 -9.00 -14.10 2.08
N GLY A 69 -9.52 -12.88 2.26
CA GLY A 69 -9.74 -11.96 1.13
C GLY A 69 -10.93 -12.32 0.23
N ILE A 70 -11.71 -13.35 0.60
CA ILE A 70 -12.94 -13.73 -0.10
C ILE A 70 -14.11 -12.88 0.43
N GLU A 71 -15.01 -12.48 -0.46
CA GLU A 71 -16.24 -11.78 -0.11
C GLU A 71 -17.06 -12.61 0.90
N PHE A 72 -17.33 -12.01 2.07
CA PHE A 72 -17.94 -12.71 3.18
C PHE A 72 -19.09 -11.91 3.80
N ASP A 73 -20.29 -12.51 3.82
CA ASP A 73 -21.48 -11.92 4.43
C ASP A 73 -21.61 -12.33 5.91
N TYR A 74 -21.17 -11.47 6.82
CA TYR A 74 -21.29 -11.69 8.27
C TYR A 74 -22.74 -11.89 8.74
N LYS A 75 -23.74 -11.42 8.00
CA LYS A 75 -25.14 -11.53 8.41
C LYS A 75 -25.58 -12.98 8.55
N LYS A 76 -24.97 -13.90 7.77
CA LYS A 76 -25.22 -15.34 7.86
C LYS A 76 -24.63 -15.99 9.11
N MET A 77 -23.73 -15.30 9.81
CA MET A 77 -22.96 -15.86 10.94
C MET A 77 -23.23 -15.16 12.28
N LEU A 78 -24.20 -14.24 12.33
CA LEU A 78 -24.51 -13.44 13.51
C LEU A 78 -24.68 -14.25 14.81
N ASN A 79 -25.20 -15.47 14.72
CA ASN A 79 -25.46 -16.32 15.89
C ASN A 79 -24.28 -17.25 16.26
N LYS A 80 -23.17 -17.21 15.52
CA LYS A 80 -21.98 -18.03 15.83
C LYS A 80 -21.25 -17.46 17.04
N LYS A 81 -20.76 -18.36 17.91
CA LYS A 81 -19.97 -18.01 19.09
C LYS A 81 -18.54 -17.65 18.69
N ILE A 82 -18.01 -16.63 19.35
CA ILE A 82 -16.62 -16.20 19.21
C ILE A 82 -15.79 -16.71 20.37
N HIS A 83 -14.49 -16.74 20.17
CA HIS A 83 -13.50 -17.05 21.18
C HIS A 83 -13.53 -16.00 22.29
N SER A 84 -12.93 -16.30 23.44
CA SER A 84 -12.98 -15.45 24.63
C SER A 84 -12.16 -14.16 24.54
N ASP A 85 -11.57 -13.87 23.39
CA ASP A 85 -10.71 -12.72 23.14
C ASP A 85 -10.99 -12.09 21.77
N TYR A 86 -10.61 -10.83 21.65
CA TYR A 86 -10.63 -10.07 20.41
C TYR A 86 -9.46 -9.09 20.38
N SER A 87 -9.10 -8.63 19.20
CA SER A 87 -8.16 -7.53 19.00
C SER A 87 -8.87 -6.32 18.43
N GLU A 88 -8.41 -5.12 18.77
CA GLU A 88 -8.83 -3.87 18.11
C GLU A 88 -7.64 -3.00 17.74
N ARG A 89 -7.77 -2.25 16.65
CA ARG A 89 -6.75 -1.31 16.21
C ARG A 89 -7.34 -0.18 15.38
N ILE A 90 -6.72 0.99 15.46
CA ILE A 90 -7.00 2.13 14.58
C ILE A 90 -6.57 1.77 13.15
N ILE A 91 -7.47 1.92 12.19
CA ILE A 91 -7.23 1.70 10.77
C ILE A 91 -6.17 2.68 10.30
N ARG A 92 -5.03 2.16 9.82
CA ARG A 92 -4.01 2.96 9.15
C ARG A 92 -4.03 2.71 7.64
N ALA A 93 -3.42 3.62 6.88
CA ALA A 93 -3.33 3.50 5.43
C ALA A 93 -2.69 2.17 5.00
N GLU A 94 -1.69 1.70 5.75
CA GLU A 94 -0.98 0.45 5.44
C GLU A 94 -1.77 -0.81 5.81
N ASP A 95 -2.91 -0.66 6.48
CA ASP A 95 -3.84 -1.75 6.76
C ASP A 95 -4.89 -1.88 5.64
N ILE A 96 -5.01 -0.92 4.72
CA ILE A 96 -6.03 -0.93 3.65
C ILE A 96 -5.50 -1.63 2.40
N ILE A 97 -6.16 -2.72 2.00
CA ILE A 97 -5.99 -3.36 0.69
C ILE A 97 -7.12 -2.86 -0.23
N SER A 98 -6.74 -2.18 -1.32
CA SER A 98 -7.67 -1.73 -2.35
C SER A 98 -7.99 -2.90 -3.30
N MET A 99 -9.17 -3.51 -3.15
CA MET A 99 -9.61 -4.63 -3.99
C MET A 99 -9.89 -4.26 -5.46
N ASP A 100 -10.01 -2.95 -5.79
CA ASP A 100 -10.38 -2.53 -7.14
C ASP A 100 -9.24 -2.77 -8.17
N PHE A 101 -7.99 -2.89 -7.71
CA PHE A 101 -6.86 -3.25 -8.58
C PHE A 101 -6.72 -4.76 -8.79
N ASP A 102 -7.05 -5.58 -7.78
CA ASP A 102 -6.77 -7.02 -7.81
C ASP A 102 -7.80 -7.82 -8.62
N PHE A 103 -9.06 -7.41 -8.67
CA PHE A 103 -10.09 -8.16 -9.43
C PHE A 103 -9.91 -8.01 -10.96
N GLU A 104 -9.50 -6.82 -11.42
CA GLU A 104 -9.11 -6.56 -12.83
C GLU A 104 -7.86 -7.37 -13.21
N LEU A 105 -6.90 -7.46 -12.29
CA LEU A 105 -5.68 -8.27 -12.45
C LEU A 105 -6.02 -9.77 -12.53
N GLU A 106 -6.90 -10.29 -11.68
CA GLU A 106 -7.29 -11.71 -11.66
C GLU A 106 -8.03 -12.13 -12.95
N LYS A 107 -8.83 -11.22 -13.52
CA LYS A 107 -9.52 -11.41 -14.80
C LYS A 107 -8.55 -11.33 -16.00
N LYS A 108 -7.55 -10.45 -15.94
CA LYS A 108 -6.45 -10.38 -16.93
C LYS A 108 -5.49 -11.57 -16.84
N HIS A 109 -5.24 -12.10 -15.64
CA HIS A 109 -4.40 -13.28 -15.41
C HIS A 109 -4.99 -14.54 -16.04
N LYS A 110 -6.33 -14.72 -16.06
CA LYS A 110 -6.97 -15.84 -16.75
C LYS A 110 -6.85 -15.79 -18.28
N GLN A 111 -6.55 -14.63 -18.87
CA GLN A 111 -6.43 -14.46 -20.32
C GLN A 111 -4.98 -14.53 -20.84
N LEU A 112 -3.98 -14.45 -19.97
CA LEU A 112 -2.58 -14.51 -20.36
C LEU A 112 -2.06 -15.94 -20.23
N ASN A 113 -1.61 -16.52 -21.35
CA ASN A 113 -1.02 -17.85 -21.43
C ASN A 113 -0.03 -18.08 -20.26
N ASN A 114 -0.41 -18.94 -19.31
CA ASN A 114 0.25 -19.18 -18.03
C ASN A 114 1.77 -19.37 -18.15
N ASN A 115 2.25 -19.93 -19.25
CA ASN A 115 3.68 -20.19 -19.47
C ASN A 115 4.54 -18.94 -19.69
N LYS A 116 3.99 -17.85 -20.26
CA LYS A 116 4.74 -16.60 -20.46
C LYS A 116 4.80 -15.77 -19.18
N VAL A 117 3.69 -15.70 -18.46
CA VAL A 117 3.63 -14.99 -17.17
C VAL A 117 4.49 -15.71 -16.12
N TYR A 118 4.43 -17.04 -16.06
CA TYR A 118 5.27 -17.83 -15.15
C TYR A 118 6.75 -17.58 -15.39
N LYS A 119 7.20 -17.48 -16.65
CA LYS A 119 8.59 -17.16 -16.98
C LYS A 119 9.00 -15.77 -16.49
N ILE A 120 8.16 -14.76 -16.73
CA ILE A 120 8.43 -13.38 -16.29
C ILE A 120 8.45 -13.31 -14.75
N VAL A 121 7.54 -14.01 -14.07
CA VAL A 121 7.50 -14.07 -12.61
C VAL A 121 8.72 -14.79 -12.03
N GLU A 122 9.17 -15.88 -12.65
CA GLU A 122 10.40 -16.57 -12.25
C GLU A 122 11.66 -15.73 -12.50
N GLU A 123 11.70 -14.95 -13.59
CA GLU A 123 12.78 -14.01 -13.87
C GLU A 123 12.81 -12.88 -12.82
N LEU A 124 11.67 -12.25 -12.54
CA LEU A 124 11.56 -11.22 -11.50
C LEU A 124 11.89 -11.76 -10.11
N LYS A 125 11.50 -13.00 -9.81
CA LYS A 125 11.83 -13.66 -8.54
C LYS A 125 13.33 -13.88 -8.41
N LYS A 126 14.01 -14.31 -9.49
CA LYS A 126 15.47 -14.46 -9.51
C LYS A 126 16.20 -13.13 -9.35
N GLU A 127 15.72 -12.06 -9.98
CA GLU A 127 16.26 -10.71 -9.79
C GLU A 127 16.11 -10.27 -8.34
N TRP A 128 14.95 -10.47 -7.74
CA TRP A 128 14.70 -10.15 -6.33
C TRP A 128 15.57 -10.97 -5.36
N GLU A 129 15.77 -12.26 -5.64
CA GLU A 129 16.65 -13.14 -4.88
C GLU A 129 18.12 -12.71 -5.01
N GLN A 130 18.56 -12.24 -6.20
CA GLN A 130 19.88 -11.67 -6.39
C GLN A 130 20.06 -10.36 -5.62
N GLU A 131 19.10 -9.43 -5.69
CA GLU A 131 19.17 -8.18 -4.92
C GLU A 131 19.21 -8.42 -3.41
N MET A 132 18.45 -9.40 -2.91
CA MET A 132 18.50 -9.83 -1.50
C MET A 132 19.88 -10.38 -1.13
N LEU A 133 20.47 -11.22 -2.00
CA LEU A 133 21.80 -11.78 -1.80
C LEU A 133 22.88 -10.69 -1.82
N GLU A 134 22.78 -9.71 -2.72
CA GLU A 134 23.66 -8.55 -2.78
C GLU A 134 23.54 -7.70 -1.53
N ARG A 135 22.32 -7.43 -1.03
CA ARG A 135 22.11 -6.72 0.23
C ARG A 135 22.71 -7.45 1.43
N ASP A 136 22.59 -8.77 1.47
CA ASP A 136 23.16 -9.56 2.55
C ASP A 136 24.69 -9.72 2.43
N ASN A 137 25.22 -9.71 1.20
CA ASN A 137 26.67 -9.62 0.94
C ASN A 137 27.21 -8.25 1.35
N ILE A 138 26.51 -7.16 1.04
CA ILE A 138 26.83 -5.80 1.50
C ILE A 138 26.86 -5.77 3.03
N LYS A 139 25.85 -6.35 3.71
CA LYS A 139 25.85 -6.46 5.17
C LYS A 139 27.02 -7.28 5.73
N LYS A 140 27.45 -8.34 5.04
CA LYS A 140 28.65 -9.12 5.41
C LYS A 140 29.93 -8.31 5.23
N VAL A 141 30.08 -7.60 4.12
CA VAL A 141 31.21 -6.69 3.86
C VAL A 141 31.33 -5.63 4.96
N PHE A 142 30.21 -5.06 5.43
CA PHE A 142 30.23 -4.11 6.56
C PHE A 142 30.43 -4.75 7.94
N LYS A 143 30.26 -6.06 8.07
CA LYS A 143 30.47 -6.80 9.33
C LYS A 143 31.94 -7.17 9.53
N ASP A 144 32.63 -7.45 8.42
CA ASP A 144 34.03 -7.85 8.43
C ASP A 144 34.92 -6.68 7.95
N SER A 145 35.32 -5.84 8.91
CA SER A 145 36.47 -4.91 8.81
C SER A 145 36.43 -3.75 7.81
N VAL A 146 35.34 -2.97 7.75
CA VAL A 146 35.40 -1.64 7.11
C VAL A 146 35.92 -0.62 8.13
N SER A 147 37.09 -0.02 7.85
CA SER A 147 37.64 1.04 8.70
C SER A 147 36.74 2.29 8.64
N LYS A 148 36.77 3.11 9.69
CA LYS A 148 36.09 4.42 9.67
C LYS A 148 36.55 5.27 8.48
N ASP A 149 37.81 5.14 8.08
CA ASP A 149 38.37 5.89 6.96
C ASP A 149 37.79 5.46 5.60
N ASP A 150 37.53 4.16 5.42
CA ASP A 150 36.90 3.62 4.20
C ASP A 150 35.45 4.11 4.08
N LEU A 151 34.72 4.15 5.19
CA LEU A 151 33.38 4.75 5.24
C LEU A 151 33.40 6.24 4.89
N ILE A 152 34.40 6.99 5.39
CA ILE A 152 34.55 8.41 5.08
C ILE A 152 34.82 8.62 3.58
N ILE A 153 35.66 7.78 2.96
CA ILE A 153 35.94 7.83 1.52
C ILE A 153 34.68 7.54 0.71
N CYS A 154 33.93 6.49 1.06
CA CYS A 154 32.67 6.17 0.38
C CYS A 154 31.64 7.30 0.52
N ILE A 155 31.49 7.89 1.71
CA ILE A 155 30.58 9.02 1.94
C ILE A 155 30.99 10.22 1.08
N ARG A 156 32.28 10.53 0.98
CA ARG A 156 32.77 11.63 0.12
C ARG A 156 32.45 11.40 -1.35
N GLN A 157 32.67 10.19 -1.85
CA GLN A 157 32.35 9.84 -3.25
C GLN A 157 30.84 9.96 -3.53
N LEU A 158 29.99 9.55 -2.57
CA LEU A 158 28.55 9.72 -2.70
C LEU A 158 28.14 11.20 -2.72
N VAL A 159 28.75 12.03 -1.88
CA VAL A 159 28.51 13.47 -1.86
C VAL A 159 28.94 14.12 -3.19
N GLU A 160 30.12 13.79 -3.71
CA GLU A 160 30.60 14.32 -4.99
C GLU A 160 29.70 13.92 -6.17
N ASN A 161 29.16 12.69 -6.15
CA ASN A 161 28.22 12.24 -7.18
C ASN A 161 26.88 12.97 -7.08
N LEU A 162 26.36 13.16 -5.86
CA LEU A 162 25.15 13.96 -5.63
C LEU A 162 25.33 15.42 -6.07
N GLU A 163 26.49 16.01 -5.84
CA GLU A 163 26.80 17.37 -6.30
C GLU A 163 26.84 17.48 -7.82
N LYS A 164 27.41 16.48 -8.52
CA LYS A 164 27.41 16.41 -9.99
C LYS A 164 25.99 16.29 -10.55
N GLU A 165 25.18 15.39 -10.00
CA GLU A 165 23.77 15.23 -10.39
C GLU A 165 22.97 16.52 -10.13
N ASN A 166 23.18 17.17 -9.00
CA ASN A 166 22.54 18.45 -8.69
C ASN A 166 22.93 19.55 -9.69
N LEU A 167 24.20 19.60 -10.11
CA LEU A 167 24.66 20.54 -11.12
C LEU A 167 24.02 20.26 -12.49
N GLU A 168 23.88 19.00 -12.87
CA GLU A 168 23.21 18.60 -14.11
C GLU A 168 21.71 18.96 -14.08
N ASN A 169 21.03 18.68 -12.97
CA ASN A 169 19.63 19.07 -12.76
C ASN A 169 19.44 20.59 -12.85
N SER A 170 20.36 21.38 -12.28
CA SER A 170 20.33 22.85 -12.39
C SER A 170 20.47 23.32 -13.85
N LYS A 171 21.38 22.71 -14.63
CA LYS A 171 21.52 23.01 -16.06
C LYS A 171 20.26 22.65 -16.85
N LEU A 172 19.64 21.52 -16.57
CA LEU A 172 18.39 21.10 -17.19
C LEU A 172 17.24 22.07 -16.85
N GLN A 173 17.15 22.50 -15.59
CA GLN A 173 16.15 23.49 -15.18
C GLN A 173 16.29 24.80 -15.97
N HIS A 174 17.52 25.31 -16.12
CA HIS A 174 17.78 26.48 -16.97
C HIS A 174 17.44 26.27 -18.46
N GLN A 175 17.52 25.05 -18.98
CA GLN A 175 17.06 24.76 -20.33
C GLN A 175 15.54 24.77 -20.43
N ILE A 176 14.85 24.19 -19.44
CA ILE A 176 13.38 24.21 -19.35
C ILE A 176 12.87 25.64 -19.30
N ASP A 177 13.45 26.50 -18.47
CA ASP A 177 13.01 27.89 -18.33
C ASP A 177 13.19 28.68 -19.63
N ARG A 178 14.31 28.49 -20.34
CA ARG A 178 14.51 29.07 -21.68
C ARG A 178 13.51 28.58 -22.71
N CYS A 179 13.12 27.30 -22.65
CA CYS A 179 12.09 26.77 -23.53
C CYS A 179 10.72 27.39 -23.24
N ARG A 180 10.36 27.55 -21.97
CA ARG A 180 9.11 28.21 -21.54
C ARG A 180 9.04 29.66 -22.02
N GLU A 181 10.11 30.43 -21.83
CA GLU A 181 10.15 31.83 -22.30
C GLU A 181 9.99 31.94 -23.83
N LYS A 182 10.58 31.02 -24.58
CA LYS A 182 10.38 30.95 -26.04
C LYS A 182 8.95 30.59 -26.41
N GLU A 183 8.36 29.63 -25.71
CA GLU A 183 6.97 29.22 -25.92
C GLU A 183 6.02 30.39 -25.68
N GLU A 184 6.17 31.11 -24.56
CA GLU A 184 5.37 32.30 -24.24
C GLU A 184 5.51 33.38 -25.32
N ASN A 185 6.73 33.67 -25.76
CA ASN A 185 6.97 34.64 -26.84
C ASN A 185 6.30 34.23 -28.15
N LEU A 186 6.39 32.95 -28.55
CA LEU A 186 5.75 32.44 -29.75
C LEU A 186 4.22 32.49 -29.64
N GLN A 187 3.66 32.17 -28.47
CA GLN A 187 2.21 32.29 -28.23
C GLN A 187 1.72 33.74 -28.38
N GLN A 188 2.50 34.73 -27.89
CA GLN A 188 2.16 36.15 -28.08
C GLN A 188 2.25 36.58 -29.55
N GLN A 189 3.25 36.10 -30.29
CA GLN A 189 3.36 36.35 -31.73
C GLN A 189 2.18 35.76 -32.50
N ILE A 190 1.75 34.53 -32.17
CA ILE A 190 0.57 33.90 -32.76
C ILE A 190 -0.67 34.75 -32.48
N LYS A 191 -0.92 35.13 -31.23
CA LYS A 191 -2.06 36.00 -30.87
C LYS A 191 -2.08 37.31 -31.64
N TRP A 192 -0.91 37.93 -31.84
CA TRP A 192 -0.80 39.16 -32.63
C TRP A 192 -1.08 38.94 -34.12
N LEU A 193 -0.61 37.83 -34.70
CA LEU A 193 -0.90 37.45 -36.08
C LEU A 193 -2.38 37.14 -36.29
N GLU A 194 -3.00 36.39 -35.37
CA GLU A 194 -4.44 36.13 -35.34
C GLU A 194 -5.24 37.43 -35.29
N TYR A 195 -4.88 38.34 -34.37
CA TYR A 195 -5.49 39.67 -34.29
C TYR A 195 -5.38 40.46 -35.59
N ARG A 196 -4.22 40.42 -36.27
CA ARG A 196 -4.03 41.08 -37.57
C ARG A 196 -4.89 40.46 -38.67
N LEU A 197 -5.00 39.14 -38.71
CA LEU A 197 -5.83 38.43 -39.68
C LEU A 197 -7.31 38.79 -39.51
N ASP A 198 -7.78 38.85 -38.26
CA ASP A 198 -9.17 39.15 -37.94
C ASP A 198 -9.56 40.61 -38.22
N ASN A 199 -8.62 41.55 -38.10
CA ASN A 199 -8.88 42.99 -38.26
C ASN A 199 -8.53 43.56 -39.64
N LYS A 200 -8.15 42.73 -40.63
CA LYS A 200 -7.82 43.11 -42.02
C LYS A 200 -7.20 44.52 -42.16
N ILE A 201 -6.02 44.72 -41.57
CA ILE A 201 -5.05 45.74 -41.99
C ILE A 201 -4.07 45.08 -42.95
#